data_AF-A0A151KTA1-F1
#
_entry.id   AF-A0A151KTA1-F1
#
_cell.length_a   1.000
_cell.length_b   1.000
_cell.length_c   1.000
_cell.angle_alpha   90.00
_cell.angle_beta   90.00
_cell.angle_gamma   90.00
#
_symmetry.space_group_name_H-M   'P 1'
#
loop_
_entity.id
_entity.type
_entity.pdbx_description
1 polymer ?
#
loop_
_entity_poly.entity_id
_entity_poly.type
_entity_poly.pdbx_seq_one_letter_code
_entity_poly.pdbx_strand_id
1 'polypeptide(L)'
;MPWMYAIVGLLVGAIVGVVISRLTTPEYKKQKSVKKELEVAKYALEQQRQELVDHFAQTAELLETLGKDYSKLYQHMAKTSADLLPNLPDQDNPFDKKAITSENETAAEAQSEGMTEQPKDYANGATGLFSGEKKEILTATDAVTAKAS
;
A
#
# COMPACT_ATOMS: atom_id res chain seq x y z
N MET A 1 40.69 50.35 30.40
CA MET A 1 40.69 48.87 30.53
C MET A 1 39.48 48.31 29.77
N PRO A 2 39.67 47.39 28.82
CA PRO A 2 38.63 46.91 27.90
C PRO A 2 37.52 46.06 28.57
N TRP A 3 37.75 45.58 29.79
CA TRP A 3 36.79 44.76 30.57
C TRP A 3 35.44 45.42 30.88
N MET A 4 35.36 46.75 30.91
CA MET A 4 34.13 47.48 31.23
C MET A 4 33.08 47.34 30.11
N TYR A 5 33.52 47.34 28.86
CA TYR A 5 32.64 47.13 27.71
C TYR A 5 32.07 45.71 27.66
N ALA A 6 32.83 44.72 28.15
CA ALA A 6 32.36 43.34 28.27
C ALA A 6 31.20 43.23 29.29
N ILE A 7 31.30 43.93 30.41
CA ILE A 7 30.25 43.93 31.45
C ILE A 7 28.99 44.63 30.95
N VAL A 8 29.13 45.78 30.26
CA VAL A 8 27.99 46.51 29.68
C VAL A 8 27.33 45.72 28.56
N GLY A 9 28.12 45.10 27.67
CA GLY A 9 27.60 44.25 26.60
C GLY A 9 26.86 43.02 27.13
N LEU A 10 27.33 42.40 28.22
CA LEU A 10 26.66 41.27 28.87
C LEU A 10 25.32 41.69 29.48
N LEU A 11 25.24 42.86 30.12
CA LEU A 11 23.99 43.39 30.67
C LEU A 11 22.95 43.66 29.58
N VAL A 12 23.35 44.34 28.50
CA VAL A 12 22.46 44.64 27.38
C VAL A 12 22.04 43.35 26.66
N GLY A 13 22.99 42.43 26.42
CA GLY A 13 22.73 41.14 25.82
C GLY A 13 21.79 40.27 26.65
N ALA A 14 21.88 40.32 27.98
CA ALA A 14 20.96 39.61 28.87
C ALA A 14 19.53 40.17 28.77
N ILE A 15 19.37 41.50 28.76
CA ILE A 15 18.05 42.13 28.64
C ILE A 15 17.43 41.79 27.28
N VAL A 16 18.19 41.95 26.19
CA VAL A 16 17.72 41.63 24.83
C VAL A 16 17.43 40.14 24.69
N GLY A 17 18.28 39.28 25.24
CA GLY A 17 18.09 37.83 25.25
C GLY A 17 16.82 37.39 25.96
N VAL A 18 16.50 37.99 27.11
CA VAL A 18 15.25 37.73 27.84
C VAL A 18 14.03 38.19 27.06
N VAL A 19 14.10 39.36 26.41
CA VAL A 19 13.00 39.89 25.58
C VAL A 19 12.74 38.98 24.38
N ILE A 20 13.78 38.56 23.66
CA ILE A 20 13.68 37.62 22.53
C ILE A 20 13.13 36.29 23.01
N SER A 21 13.68 35.71 24.08
CA SER A 21 13.21 34.43 24.64
C SER A 21 11.71 34.50 25.00
N ARG A 22 11.27 35.58 25.65
CA ARG A 22 9.87 35.75 26.05
C ARG A 22 8.92 35.90 24.86
N LEU A 23 9.37 36.51 23.76
CA LEU A 23 8.62 36.59 22.50
C LEU A 23 8.63 35.25 21.74
N THR A 24 9.70 34.47 21.83
CA THR A 24 9.88 33.19 21.13
C THR A 24 9.37 31.98 21.92
N THR A 25 8.64 32.15 23.03
CA THR A 25 8.06 31.02 23.79
C THR A 25 6.55 30.77 23.53
N PRO A 26 6.08 30.43 22.30
CA PRO A 26 4.73 29.87 22.09
C PRO A 26 4.69 28.33 22.07
N GLU A 27 5.81 27.65 22.35
CA GLU A 27 6.03 26.21 22.11
C GLU A 27 5.07 25.25 22.86
N TYR A 28 4.50 25.64 24.00
CA TYR A 28 3.57 24.78 24.75
C TYR A 28 2.23 24.55 24.01
N LYS A 29 1.76 25.53 23.23
CA LYS A 29 0.51 25.39 22.46
C LYS A 29 0.70 24.53 21.22
N LYS A 30 1.87 24.63 20.58
CA LYS A 30 2.23 23.84 19.37
C LYS A 30 2.40 22.35 19.69
N GLN A 31 3.01 22.00 20.82
CA GLN A 31 3.12 20.58 21.20
C GLN A 31 1.74 19.95 21.48
N LYS A 32 0.80 20.71 22.06
CA LYS A 32 -0.55 20.22 22.32
C LYS A 32 -1.37 20.06 21.03
N SER A 33 -1.21 20.96 20.05
CA SER A 33 -1.86 20.82 18.74
C SER A 33 -1.30 19.64 17.95
N VAL A 34 0.03 19.47 17.91
CA VAL A 34 0.67 18.34 17.21
C VAL A 34 0.26 16.99 17.82
N LYS A 35 0.20 16.88 19.15
CA LYS A 35 -0.32 15.65 19.80
C LYS A 35 -1.79 15.40 19.48
N LYS A 36 -2.62 16.44 19.45
CA LYS A 36 -4.03 16.33 19.09
C LYS A 36 -4.22 15.91 17.63
N GLU A 37 -3.44 16.48 16.71
CA GLU A 37 -3.45 16.11 15.29
C GLU A 37 -3.04 14.65 15.10
N LEU A 38 -2.05 14.17 15.86
CA LEU A 38 -1.61 12.78 15.83
C LEU A 38 -2.70 11.82 16.34
N GLU A 39 -3.40 12.17 17.42
CA GLU A 39 -4.54 11.37 17.91
C GLU A 39 -5.70 11.35 16.93
N VAL A 40 -6.03 12.50 16.31
CA VAL A 40 -7.07 12.58 15.27
C VAL A 40 -6.70 11.74 14.04
N ALA A 41 -5.46 11.81 13.58
CA ALA A 41 -4.99 11.02 12.43
C ALA A 41 -5.04 9.52 12.72
N LYS A 42 -4.63 9.09 13.93
CA LYS A 42 -4.73 7.70 14.36
C LYS A 42 -6.19 7.22 14.42
N TYR A 43 -7.06 8.05 14.99
CA TYR A 43 -8.49 7.74 15.06
C TYR A 43 -9.11 7.62 13.67
N ALA A 44 -8.79 8.53 12.75
CA ALA A 44 -9.26 8.46 11.37
C ALA A 44 -8.76 7.20 10.65
N LEU A 45 -7.51 6.79 10.87
CA LEU A 45 -6.94 5.56 10.29
C LEU A 45 -7.66 4.32 10.83
N GLU A 46 -7.93 4.27 12.14
CA GLU A 46 -8.66 3.17 12.76
C GLU A 46 -10.11 3.10 12.22
N GLN A 47 -10.75 4.26 12.03
CA GLN A 47 -12.09 4.31 11.46
C GLN A 47 -12.12 3.83 10.01
N GLN A 48 -11.13 4.21 9.18
CA GLN A 48 -10.98 3.68 7.83
C GLN A 48 -10.69 2.17 7.82
N ARG A 49 -9.86 1.68 8.75
CA ARG A 49 -9.62 0.24 8.92
C ARG A 49 -10.91 -0.50 9.20
N GLN A 50 -11.74 0.02 10.11
CA GLN A 50 -12.99 -0.61 10.48
C GLN A 50 -14.01 -0.58 9.33
N GLU A 51 -14.12 0.54 8.62
CA GLU A 51 -14.96 0.67 7.42
C GLU A 51 -14.53 -0.30 6.31
N LEU A 52 -13.23 -0.48 6.08
CA LEU A 52 -12.72 -1.46 5.12
C LEU A 52 -13.07 -2.90 5.53
N VAL A 53 -12.90 -3.25 6.81
CA VAL A 53 -13.24 -4.59 7.30
C VAL A 53 -14.73 -4.89 7.10
N ASP A 54 -15.60 -3.92 7.38
CA ASP A 54 -17.04 -4.07 7.19
C ASP A 54 -17.40 -4.21 5.69
N HIS A 55 -16.79 -3.39 4.83
CA HIS A 55 -16.95 -3.49 3.37
C HIS A 55 -16.49 -4.83 2.82
N PHE A 56 -15.35 -5.36 3.30
CA PHE A 56 -14.87 -6.68 2.88
C PHE A 56 -15.74 -7.82 3.40
N ALA A 57 -16.27 -7.71 4.62
CA ALA A 57 -17.23 -8.68 5.14
C ALA A 57 -18.51 -8.73 4.28
N GLN A 58 -19.06 -7.56 3.94
CA GLN A 58 -20.21 -7.46 3.04
C GLN A 58 -19.88 -7.96 1.63
N THR A 59 -18.69 -7.64 1.12
CA THR A 59 -18.24 -8.13 -0.20
C THR A 59 -18.11 -9.65 -0.20
N ALA A 60 -17.59 -10.26 0.87
CA ALA A 60 -17.49 -11.71 0.99
C ALA A 60 -18.89 -12.39 0.98
N GLU A 61 -19.88 -11.78 1.63
CA GLU A 61 -21.28 -12.25 1.58
C GLU A 61 -21.88 -12.18 0.17
N LEU A 62 -21.64 -11.07 -0.53
CA LEU A 62 -22.05 -10.92 -1.94
C LEU A 62 -21.33 -11.93 -2.84
N LEU A 63 -20.03 -12.16 -2.63
CA LEU A 63 -19.21 -13.08 -3.41
C LEU A 63 -19.66 -14.54 -3.19
N GLU A 64 -20.01 -14.91 -1.96
CA GLU A 64 -20.59 -16.21 -1.62
C GLU A 64 -21.94 -16.41 -2.34
N THR A 65 -22.78 -15.39 -2.38
CA THR A 65 -24.05 -15.43 -3.12
C THR A 65 -23.81 -15.58 -4.62
N LEU A 66 -22.86 -14.83 -5.17
CA LEU A 66 -22.46 -14.93 -6.57
C LEU A 66 -21.89 -16.32 -6.92
N GLY A 67 -21.06 -16.91 -6.06
CA GLY A 67 -20.52 -18.25 -6.24
C GLY A 67 -21.61 -19.32 -6.25
N LYS A 68 -22.61 -19.18 -5.37
CA LYS A 68 -23.80 -20.04 -5.36
C LYS A 68 -24.60 -19.90 -6.64
N ASP A 69 -24.85 -18.69 -7.10
CA ASP A 69 -25.64 -18.45 -8.30
C ASP A 69 -24.91 -18.87 -9.58
N TYR A 70 -23.59 -18.68 -9.64
CA TYR A 70 -22.73 -19.24 -10.68
C TYR A 70 -22.82 -20.77 -10.73
N SER A 71 -22.75 -21.42 -9.56
CA SER A 71 -22.87 -22.88 -9.47
C SER A 71 -24.24 -23.37 -9.93
N LYS A 72 -25.32 -22.67 -9.57
CA LYS A 72 -26.69 -22.98 -10.03
C LYS A 72 -26.82 -22.81 -11.54
N LEU A 73 -26.30 -21.71 -12.09
CA LEU A 73 -26.32 -21.44 -13.52
C LEU A 73 -25.60 -22.56 -14.28
N TYR A 74 -24.40 -22.94 -13.81
CA TYR A 74 -23.64 -24.04 -14.40
C TYR A 74 -24.41 -25.37 -14.34
N GLN A 75 -24.98 -25.72 -13.17
CA GLN A 75 -25.80 -26.94 -13.03
C GLN A 75 -27.02 -26.92 -13.97
N HIS A 76 -27.66 -25.77 -14.12
CA HIS A 76 -28.80 -25.61 -15.02
C HIS A 76 -28.37 -25.79 -16.49
N MET A 77 -27.24 -25.21 -16.88
CA MET A 77 -26.68 -25.38 -18.23
C MET A 77 -26.31 -26.85 -18.48
N ALA A 78 -25.59 -27.48 -17.56
CA ALA A 78 -25.22 -28.90 -17.65
C ALA A 78 -26.44 -29.81 -17.82
N LYS A 79 -27.50 -29.58 -17.03
CA LYS A 79 -28.76 -30.33 -17.12
C LYS A 79 -29.50 -30.06 -18.43
N THR A 80 -29.56 -28.80 -18.86
CA THR A 80 -30.23 -28.40 -20.11
C THR A 80 -29.53 -29.00 -21.32
N SER A 81 -28.19 -28.99 -21.32
CA SER A 81 -27.38 -29.61 -22.37
C SER A 81 -27.62 -31.12 -22.44
N ALA A 82 -27.67 -31.82 -21.31
CA ALA A 82 -27.97 -33.25 -21.27
C ALA A 82 -29.38 -33.58 -21.79
N ASP A 83 -30.37 -32.74 -21.51
CA ASP A 83 -31.77 -32.94 -21.93
C ASP A 83 -31.97 -32.64 -23.43
N LEU A 84 -31.36 -31.56 -23.94
CA LEU A 84 -31.49 -31.17 -25.36
C LEU A 84 -30.59 -31.98 -26.30
N LEU A 85 -29.49 -32.56 -25.80
CA LEU A 85 -28.50 -33.31 -26.58
C LEU A 85 -28.29 -34.73 -26.03
N PRO A 86 -29.33 -35.60 -26.04
CA PRO A 86 -29.27 -36.91 -25.38
C PRO A 86 -28.36 -37.95 -26.07
N ASN A 87 -27.86 -37.67 -27.28
CA ASN A 87 -26.93 -38.53 -28.03
C ASN A 87 -25.50 -37.99 -28.07
N LEU A 88 -25.21 -36.89 -27.38
CA LEU A 88 -23.84 -36.37 -27.34
C LEU A 88 -23.02 -37.21 -26.34
N PRO A 89 -21.84 -37.74 -26.71
CA PRO A 89 -20.98 -38.42 -25.76
C PRO A 89 -20.56 -37.45 -24.65
N ASP A 90 -20.51 -37.91 -23.40
CA ASP A 90 -20.21 -37.07 -22.22
C ASP A 90 -18.89 -36.28 -22.37
N GLN A 91 -17.94 -36.80 -23.18
CA GLN A 91 -16.67 -36.13 -23.48
C GLN A 91 -16.79 -34.86 -24.34
N ASP A 92 -17.86 -34.71 -25.11
CA ASP A 92 -18.12 -33.53 -25.96
C ASP A 92 -19.01 -32.48 -25.25
N ASN A 93 -19.41 -32.73 -24.00
CA ASN A 93 -20.22 -31.77 -23.25
C ASN A 93 -19.34 -30.71 -22.57
N PRO A 94 -19.37 -29.43 -23.02
CA PRO A 94 -18.55 -28.36 -22.43
C PRO A 94 -18.97 -27.99 -21.00
N PHE A 95 -20.11 -28.50 -20.51
CA PHE A 95 -20.63 -28.26 -19.17
C PHE A 95 -20.53 -29.48 -18.25
N ASP A 96 -19.76 -30.50 -18.63
CA ASP A 96 -19.50 -31.62 -17.73
C ASP A 96 -18.38 -31.26 -16.74
N LYS A 97 -18.62 -31.53 -15.45
CA LYS A 97 -17.71 -31.15 -14.35
C LYS A 97 -16.33 -31.82 -14.48
N LYS A 98 -16.28 -32.96 -15.17
CA LYS A 98 -15.03 -33.69 -15.43
C LYS A 98 -14.08 -32.93 -16.36
N ALA A 99 -14.59 -32.20 -17.35
CA ALA A 99 -13.75 -31.40 -18.25
C ALA A 99 -13.01 -30.29 -17.50
N ILE A 100 -13.71 -29.57 -16.61
CA ILE A 100 -13.13 -28.48 -15.80
C ILE A 100 -12.12 -29.01 -14.78
N THR A 101 -12.37 -30.18 -14.20
CA THR A 101 -11.47 -30.77 -13.20
C THR A 101 -10.20 -31.32 -13.84
N SER A 102 -10.30 -31.98 -15.01
CA SER A 102 -9.15 -32.48 -15.77
C SER A 102 -8.23 -31.37 -16.28
N GLU A 103 -8.76 -30.21 -16.69
CA GLU A 103 -7.93 -29.05 -17.05
C GLU A 103 -7.12 -28.53 -15.87
N ASN A 104 -7.70 -28.56 -14.66
CA ASN A 104 -7.05 -28.08 -13.45
C ASN A 104 -6.01 -29.08 -12.89
N GLU A 105 -6.25 -30.39 -13.06
CA GLU A 105 -5.26 -31.44 -12.71
C GLU A 105 -4.07 -31.44 -13.68
N THR A 106 -4.31 -31.21 -14.99
CA THR A 106 -3.23 -31.05 -15.98
C THR A 106 -2.42 -29.76 -15.75
N ALA A 107 -3.08 -28.69 -15.29
CA ALA A 107 -2.42 -27.44 -14.92
C ALA A 107 -1.60 -27.54 -13.61
N ALA A 108 -1.98 -28.42 -12.68
CA ALA A 108 -1.23 -28.64 -11.44
C ALA A 108 0.10 -29.40 -11.67
N GLU A 109 0.17 -30.29 -12.65
CA GLU A 109 1.44 -30.96 -13.04
C GLU A 109 2.32 -30.08 -13.94
N ALA A 110 1.74 -29.07 -14.62
CA ALA A 110 2.47 -28.09 -15.43
C ALA A 110 3.02 -26.88 -14.64
N GLN A 111 2.79 -26.81 -13.32
CA GLN A 111 3.19 -25.67 -12.49
C GLN A 111 4.68 -25.62 -12.09
N SER A 112 5.53 -26.55 -12.55
CA SER A 112 6.97 -26.52 -12.24
C SER A 112 7.84 -25.76 -13.25
N GLU A 113 7.38 -25.47 -14.46
CA GLU A 113 8.24 -24.83 -15.48
C GLU A 113 7.40 -23.85 -16.31
N GLY A 114 7.55 -22.55 -16.05
CA GLY A 114 7.00 -21.50 -16.91
C GLY A 114 5.68 -20.88 -16.46
N MET A 115 5.61 -20.41 -15.20
CA MET A 115 4.70 -19.30 -14.90
C MET A 115 5.14 -18.10 -15.74
N THR A 116 4.40 -17.82 -16.81
CA THR A 116 4.52 -16.56 -17.56
C THR A 116 4.35 -15.41 -16.58
N GLU A 117 5.48 -14.83 -16.19
CA GLU A 117 5.53 -13.78 -15.19
C GLU A 117 4.74 -12.57 -15.71
N GLN A 118 3.66 -12.23 -15.02
CA GLN A 118 2.87 -11.03 -15.31
C GLN A 118 3.80 -9.80 -15.38
N PRO A 119 3.66 -8.93 -16.40
CA PRO A 119 4.63 -7.87 -16.65
C PRO A 119 4.77 -6.97 -15.42
N LYS A 120 6.00 -6.83 -14.94
CA LYS A 120 6.37 -6.04 -13.75
C LYS A 120 6.45 -4.54 -14.04
N ASP A 121 5.57 -4.02 -14.88
CA ASP A 121 5.59 -2.62 -15.33
C ASP A 121 5.31 -1.61 -14.21
N TYR A 122 4.87 -2.09 -13.04
CA TYR A 122 4.65 -1.31 -11.82
C TYR A 122 5.89 -1.23 -10.91
N ALA A 123 6.96 -1.99 -11.19
CA ALA A 123 8.13 -2.09 -10.31
C ALA A 123 9.26 -1.11 -10.65
N ASN A 124 9.25 -0.49 -11.83
CA ASN A 124 10.27 0.49 -12.20
C ASN A 124 9.70 1.91 -12.16
N GLY A 125 10.30 2.75 -11.33
CA GLY A 125 9.84 4.11 -11.03
C GLY A 125 9.71 5.00 -12.26
N ALA A 126 8.70 5.88 -12.18
CA ALA A 126 8.42 7.02 -13.05
C ALA A 126 8.47 6.76 -14.57
N THR A 127 7.42 6.16 -15.12
CA THR A 127 7.15 6.22 -16.56
C THR A 127 6.59 7.61 -16.90
N GLY A 128 7.42 8.52 -17.42
CA GLY A 128 6.96 9.83 -17.88
C GLY A 128 8.05 10.84 -18.21
N LEU A 129 7.65 11.91 -18.92
CA LEU A 129 8.45 13.04 -19.42
C LEU A 129 9.26 13.80 -18.35
N PHE A 130 9.03 13.49 -17.06
CA PHE A 130 9.83 13.98 -15.94
C PHE A 130 10.70 12.85 -15.40
N SER A 131 11.68 12.43 -16.19
CA SER A 131 12.82 11.66 -15.67
C SER A 131 13.70 12.61 -14.87
N GLY A 132 13.40 12.77 -13.59
CA GLY A 132 14.29 13.45 -12.66
C GLY A 132 15.64 12.73 -12.63
N GLU A 133 16.73 13.49 -12.66
CA GLU A 133 18.11 12.98 -12.63
C GLU A 133 18.27 11.91 -11.54
N LYS A 134 18.81 10.76 -11.94
CA LYS A 134 19.03 9.61 -11.07
C LYS A 134 19.98 10.02 -9.96
N LYS A 135 19.45 10.35 -8.78
CA LYS A 135 20.27 10.71 -7.63
C LYS A 135 21.12 9.50 -7.25
N GLU A 136 22.43 9.63 -7.38
CA GLU A 136 23.38 8.62 -6.94
C GLU A 136 23.21 8.41 -5.45
N ILE A 137 22.86 7.19 -5.07
CA ILE A 137 22.77 6.78 -3.67
C ILE A 137 24.21 6.50 -3.24
N LEU A 138 24.87 7.51 -2.68
CA LEU A 138 26.19 7.32 -2.07
C LEU A 138 26.03 6.35 -0.89
N THR A 139 26.68 5.19 -0.99
CA THR A 139 26.76 4.27 0.14
C THR A 139 27.71 4.86 1.19
N ALA A 140 27.45 4.59 2.47
CA ALA A 140 28.15 5.23 3.59
C ALA A 140 29.69 5.08 3.52
N THR A 141 30.20 4.09 2.79
CA THR A 141 31.62 3.88 2.55
C THR A 141 32.24 4.93 1.63
N ASP A 142 31.51 5.39 0.60
CA ASP A 142 32.01 6.36 -0.38
C ASP A 142 32.03 7.80 0.14
N ALA A 143 31.15 8.12 1.09
CA ALA A 143 31.12 9.44 1.73
C ALA A 143 32.35 9.70 2.63
N VAL A 144 33.00 8.63 3.12
CA VAL A 144 34.16 8.74 4.02
C VAL A 144 35.46 8.89 3.23
N THR A 145 35.57 8.26 2.06
CA THR A 145 36.74 8.39 1.17
C THR A 145 36.75 9.71 0.39
N ALA A 146 35.60 10.22 -0.03
CA ALA A 146 35.51 11.51 -0.73
C ALA A 146 35.91 12.73 0.14
N LYS A 147 35.91 12.59 1.47
CA LYS A 147 36.33 13.64 2.41
C LYS A 147 37.80 13.52 2.84
N ALA A 148 38.50 12.48 2.38
CA ALA A 148 39.89 12.19 2.73
C ALA A 148 40.89 12.45 1.57
N SER A 149 40.46 13.11 0.49
CA SER A 149 41.33 13.73 -0.52
C SER A 149 41.10 15.23 -0.59
#